data_AF-A0A399FE96-F1
#
_entry.id   AF-A0A399FE96-F1
#
_cell.length_a   1.000
_cell.length_b   1.000
_cell.length_c   1.000
_cell.angle_alpha   90.00
_cell.angle_beta   90.00
_cell.angle_gamma   90.00
#
_symmetry.space_group_name_H-M   'P 1'
#
loop_
_entity.id
_entity.type
_entity.pdbx_description
1 polymer ?
#
loop_
_entity_poly.entity_id
_entity_poly.type
_entity_poly.pdbx_seq_one_letter_code
_entity_poly.pdbx_strand_id
1 'polypeptide(L)'
;MRKLGFLALILVLAASVAVARPPYRLAAIDQFHLVPDKDGTRTVGCQYCHVNPGGGAPWNPFGELVRSNLKTTINQALYDALAQMKDSDGDGYPDALEVFAGTLPGDPNSKPLVSVDFLLQSFQKAGGLDLYKPKP
;
A
#
# COMPACT_ATOMS: atom_id res chain seq x y z
N MET A 1 59.15 26.47 -2.61
CA MET A 1 58.28 26.46 -1.42
C MET A 1 56.83 26.29 -1.87
N ARG A 2 56.10 25.35 -1.23
CA ARG A 2 54.63 25.16 -1.19
C ARG A 2 53.93 24.82 -2.52
N LYS A 3 53.86 23.51 -2.81
CA LYS A 3 52.84 22.92 -3.70
C LYS A 3 51.49 22.99 -2.98
N LEU A 4 50.54 23.77 -3.50
CA LEU A 4 49.18 23.83 -3.02
C LEU A 4 48.41 22.66 -3.64
N GLY A 5 48.26 21.57 -2.89
CA GLY A 5 47.46 20.41 -3.31
C GLY A 5 45.97 20.73 -3.14
N PHE A 6 45.26 20.90 -4.25
CA PHE A 6 43.80 20.89 -4.26
C PHE A 6 43.32 19.43 -4.12
N LEU A 7 42.86 19.06 -2.93
CA LEU A 7 42.13 17.82 -2.72
C LEU A 7 40.66 18.07 -3.10
N ALA A 8 40.26 17.69 -4.31
CA ALA A 8 38.86 17.71 -4.71
C ALA A 8 38.14 16.52 -4.07
N LEU A 9 37.36 16.78 -3.02
CA LEU A 9 36.50 15.79 -2.38
C LEU A 9 35.25 15.58 -3.25
N ILE A 10 35.27 14.56 -4.11
CA ILE A 10 34.10 14.16 -4.91
C ILE A 10 33.15 13.41 -3.97
N LEU A 11 32.12 14.11 -3.48
CA LEU A 11 31.02 13.53 -2.73
C LEU A 11 30.08 12.82 -3.72
N VAL A 12 30.23 11.51 -3.89
CA VAL A 12 29.31 10.70 -4.70
C VAL A 12 28.00 10.55 -3.91
N LEU A 13 27.01 11.40 -4.20
CA LEU A 13 25.62 11.14 -3.79
C LEU A 13 25.13 9.94 -4.61
N ALA A 14 25.09 8.75 -4.00
CA ALA A 14 24.31 7.65 -4.54
C ALA A 14 22.83 8.00 -4.39
N ALA A 15 22.25 8.61 -5.42
CA ALA A 15 20.80 8.74 -5.52
C ALA A 15 20.21 7.34 -5.65
N SER A 16 19.61 6.84 -4.57
CA SER A 16 18.79 5.63 -4.60
C SER A 16 17.65 5.85 -5.58
N VAL A 17 17.81 5.38 -6.82
CA VAL A 17 16.72 5.33 -7.78
C VAL A 17 15.66 4.40 -7.20
N ALA A 18 14.55 5.00 -6.76
CA ALA A 18 13.36 4.27 -6.33
C ALA A 18 12.78 3.58 -7.57
N VAL A 19 13.26 2.36 -7.84
CA VAL A 19 12.72 1.54 -8.92
C VAL A 19 11.27 1.24 -8.56
N ALA A 20 10.34 1.73 -9.36
CA ALA A 20 8.94 1.36 -9.24
C ALA A 20 8.85 -0.17 -9.30
N ARG A 21 8.02 -0.78 -8.45
CA ARG A 21 7.69 -2.20 -8.54
C ARG A 21 6.29 -2.38 -9.15
N PRO A 22 6.12 -2.22 -10.48
CA PRO A 22 4.84 -2.46 -11.16
C PRO A 22 4.13 -3.75 -10.74
N PRO A 23 4.83 -4.89 -10.51
CA PRO A 23 4.17 -6.13 -10.13
C PRO A 23 3.39 -6.06 -8.81
N TYR A 24 3.84 -5.28 -7.83
CA TYR A 24 3.18 -5.22 -6.51
C TYR A 24 1.85 -4.49 -6.61
N ARG A 25 1.83 -3.44 -7.42
CA ARG A 25 0.61 -2.70 -7.71
C ARG A 25 -0.41 -3.56 -8.45
N LEU A 26 0.04 -4.32 -9.45
CA LEU A 26 -0.85 -5.24 -10.17
C LEU A 26 -1.38 -6.35 -9.25
N ALA A 27 -0.54 -6.86 -8.34
CA ALA A 27 -0.97 -7.83 -7.33
C ALA A 27 -2.04 -7.25 -6.40
N ALA A 28 -1.88 -6.01 -5.93
CA ALA A 28 -2.90 -5.34 -5.11
C ALA A 28 -4.20 -5.11 -5.89
N ILE A 29 -4.12 -4.65 -7.15
CA ILE A 29 -5.31 -4.46 -8.00
C ILE A 29 -6.10 -5.76 -8.15
N ASP A 30 -5.41 -6.86 -8.51
CA ASP A 30 -6.06 -8.16 -8.68
C ASP A 30 -6.61 -8.72 -7.36
N GLN A 31 -5.79 -8.71 -6.30
CA GLN A 31 -6.14 -9.37 -5.04
C GLN A 31 -7.20 -8.61 -4.24
N PHE A 32 -7.20 -7.27 -4.28
CA PHE A 32 -8.20 -6.45 -3.58
C PHE A 32 -9.39 -6.08 -4.47
N HIS A 33 -9.47 -6.63 -5.69
CA HIS A 33 -10.54 -6.35 -6.65
C HIS A 33 -10.74 -4.85 -6.94
N LEU A 34 -9.64 -4.11 -7.00
CA LEU A 34 -9.66 -2.67 -7.23
C LEU A 34 -9.92 -2.35 -8.71
N VAL A 35 -10.35 -1.12 -9.00
CA VAL A 35 -10.60 -0.68 -10.38
C VAL A 35 -9.30 -0.75 -11.20
N PRO A 36 -9.20 -1.63 -12.22
CA PRO A 36 -7.96 -1.79 -12.96
C PRO A 36 -7.66 -0.57 -13.81
N ASP A 37 -6.37 -0.36 -14.08
CA ASP A 37 -5.89 0.70 -14.96
C ASP A 37 -6.48 0.61 -16.34
N LYS A 38 -6.68 1.79 -16.93
CA LYS A 38 -7.27 1.91 -18.26
C LYS A 38 -6.60 3.01 -19.05
N ASP A 39 -6.29 2.71 -20.31
CA ASP A 39 -5.80 3.68 -21.30
C ASP A 39 -4.61 4.53 -20.82
N GLY A 40 -3.68 3.91 -20.09
CA GLY A 40 -2.50 4.59 -19.51
C GLY A 40 -2.78 5.42 -18.26
N THR A 41 -4.03 5.47 -17.80
CA THR A 41 -4.46 6.13 -16.57
C THR A 41 -4.45 5.13 -15.41
N ARG A 42 -3.78 5.52 -14.33
CA ARG A 42 -3.78 4.79 -13.06
C ARG A 42 -5.05 5.12 -12.30
N THR A 43 -6.10 4.32 -12.48
CA THR A 43 -7.37 4.45 -11.75
C THR A 43 -7.20 4.09 -10.28
N VAL A 44 -6.33 3.13 -9.98
CA VAL A 44 -5.86 2.83 -8.64
C VAL A 44 -4.49 3.46 -8.45
N GLY A 45 -4.43 4.51 -7.64
CA GLY A 45 -3.17 5.15 -7.30
C GLY A 45 -2.24 4.21 -6.54
N CYS A 46 -0.92 4.44 -6.62
CA CYS A 46 0.02 3.85 -5.67
C CYS A 46 -0.30 4.25 -4.21
N GLN A 47 -1.21 5.21 -4.03
CA GLN A 47 -1.66 5.77 -2.76
C GLN A 47 -2.27 4.76 -1.78
N TYR A 48 -2.65 3.57 -2.25
CA TYR A 48 -3.04 2.48 -1.35
C TYR A 48 -1.94 2.15 -0.34
N CYS A 49 -0.67 2.12 -0.76
CA CYS A 49 0.47 1.75 0.09
C CYS A 49 1.54 2.86 0.20
N HIS A 50 1.37 3.96 -0.51
CA HIS A 50 2.42 4.98 -0.66
C HIS A 50 1.87 6.38 -0.41
N VAL A 51 2.66 7.28 0.15
CA VAL A 51 2.26 8.69 0.22
C VAL A 51 2.35 9.33 -1.16
N ASN A 52 3.37 8.95 -1.94
CA ASN A 52 3.55 9.44 -3.30
C ASN A 52 2.60 8.73 -4.28
N PRO A 53 1.79 9.47 -5.09
CA PRO A 53 0.93 8.85 -6.11
C PRO A 53 1.70 8.10 -7.20
N GLY A 54 2.98 8.42 -7.40
CA GLY A 54 3.90 7.67 -8.25
C GLY A 54 4.42 6.36 -7.65
N GLY A 55 4.19 6.13 -6.36
CA GLY A 55 4.77 5.03 -5.58
C GLY A 55 6.16 5.36 -5.02
N GLY A 56 6.81 4.35 -4.44
CA GLY A 56 8.10 4.51 -3.77
C GLY A 56 7.97 5.05 -2.34
N ALA A 57 9.10 5.29 -1.68
CA ALA A 57 9.09 5.86 -0.34
C ALA A 57 8.63 7.34 -0.38
N PRO A 58 7.99 7.84 0.69
CA PRO A 58 7.60 7.10 1.89
C PRO A 58 6.30 6.29 1.70
N TRP A 59 6.15 5.25 2.51
CA TRP A 59 4.91 4.47 2.60
C TRP A 59 3.92 5.16 3.52
N ASN A 60 2.63 5.01 3.24
CA ASN A 60 1.58 5.40 4.19
C ASN A 60 1.49 4.33 5.31
N PRO A 61 0.69 4.54 6.36
CA PRO A 61 0.61 3.58 7.48
C PRO A 61 0.26 2.15 7.04
N PHE A 62 -0.73 1.96 6.16
CA PHE A 62 -1.06 0.65 5.61
C PHE A 62 0.09 0.03 4.80
N GLY A 63 0.77 0.83 3.99
CA GLY A 63 1.93 0.40 3.24
C GLY A 63 3.07 -0.06 4.14
N GLU A 64 3.29 0.59 5.28
CA GLU A 64 4.23 0.13 6.30
C GLU A 64 3.77 -1.20 6.93
N LEU A 65 2.46 -1.37 7.16
CA LEU A 65 1.92 -2.66 7.61
C LEU A 65 2.19 -3.77 6.59
N VAL A 66 1.91 -3.55 5.30
CA VAL A 66 2.20 -4.51 4.22
C VAL A 66 3.70 -4.82 4.17
N ARG A 67 4.58 -3.82 4.28
CA ARG A 67 6.04 -4.05 4.32
C ARG A 67 6.47 -4.90 5.51
N SER A 68 5.91 -4.67 6.69
CA SER A 68 6.22 -5.44 7.89
C SER A 68 5.85 -6.93 7.75
N ASN A 69 4.86 -7.22 6.90
CA ASN A 69 4.42 -8.58 6.57
C ASN A 69 5.12 -9.18 5.34
N LEU A 70 5.96 -8.42 4.62
CA LEU A 70 6.61 -8.88 3.40
C LEU A 70 7.76 -9.85 3.70
N LYS A 71 7.41 -11.10 3.95
CA LYS A 71 8.36 -12.21 4.23
C LYS A 71 8.61 -13.09 3.01
N THR A 72 7.56 -13.42 2.25
CA THR A 72 7.61 -14.36 1.12
C THR A 72 7.18 -13.69 -0.18
N THR A 73 5.88 -13.49 -0.38
CA THR A 73 5.28 -12.90 -1.57
C THR A 73 4.50 -11.64 -1.21
N ILE A 74 4.34 -10.75 -2.19
CA ILE A 74 3.49 -9.57 -2.01
C ILE A 74 2.05 -9.97 -1.73
N ASN A 75 1.53 -11.01 -2.39
CA ASN A 75 0.17 -11.48 -2.18
C ASN A 75 -0.07 -11.95 -0.75
N GLN A 76 0.88 -12.69 -0.17
CA GLN A 76 0.80 -13.10 1.22
C GLN A 76 0.89 -11.89 2.16
N ALA A 77 1.78 -10.94 1.90
CA ALA A 77 1.91 -9.73 2.71
C ALA A 77 0.65 -8.85 2.71
N LEU A 78 -0.01 -8.73 1.55
CA LEU A 78 -1.29 -8.04 1.40
C LEU A 78 -2.39 -8.73 2.20
N TYR A 79 -2.50 -10.05 2.10
CA TYR A 79 -3.46 -10.83 2.88
C TYR A 79 -3.21 -10.73 4.39
N ASP A 80 -1.96 -10.90 4.82
CA ASP A 80 -1.56 -10.86 6.22
C ASP A 80 -1.79 -9.48 6.86
N ALA A 81 -1.65 -8.40 6.08
CA ALA A 81 -2.00 -7.06 6.53
C ALA A 81 -3.50 -6.94 6.84
N LEU A 82 -4.37 -7.35 5.90
CA LEU A 82 -5.81 -7.31 6.11
C LEU A 82 -6.27 -8.25 7.22
N ALA A 83 -5.65 -9.43 7.34
CA ALA A 83 -5.99 -10.43 8.35
C ALA A 83 -5.74 -9.95 9.79
N GLN A 84 -4.91 -8.92 9.99
CA GLN A 84 -4.69 -8.32 11.30
C GLN A 84 -5.89 -7.49 11.80
N MET A 85 -6.83 -7.12 10.92
CA MET A 85 -7.97 -6.25 11.25
C MET A 85 -7.55 -4.98 12.00
N LYS A 86 -6.35 -4.45 11.66
CA LYS A 86 -5.86 -3.18 12.19
C LYS A 86 -6.57 -2.01 11.51
N ASP A 87 -6.57 -0.88 12.19
CA ASP A 87 -6.89 0.44 11.67
C ASP A 87 -5.55 1.17 11.52
N SER A 88 -4.97 1.15 10.32
CA SER A 88 -3.59 1.56 10.12
C SER A 88 -3.40 3.07 10.23
N ASP A 89 -4.37 3.87 9.82
CA ASP A 89 -4.31 5.34 9.85
C ASP A 89 -5.04 5.98 11.04
N GLY A 90 -5.73 5.17 11.86
CA GLY A 90 -6.33 5.57 13.14
C GLY A 90 -7.65 6.31 12.97
N ASP A 91 -8.36 6.02 11.88
CA ASP A 91 -9.54 6.76 11.48
C ASP A 91 -10.87 6.17 12.01
N GLY A 92 -10.79 5.00 12.64
CA GLY A 92 -11.90 4.24 13.20
C GLY A 92 -12.34 3.03 12.36
N TYR A 93 -11.79 2.82 11.17
CA TYR A 93 -12.12 1.69 10.30
C TYR A 93 -10.96 0.70 10.17
N PRO A 94 -11.20 -0.61 10.34
CA PRO A 94 -10.18 -1.60 10.02
C PRO A 94 -9.86 -1.64 8.52
N ASP A 95 -8.58 -1.81 8.19
CA ASP A 95 -8.03 -1.82 6.82
C ASP A 95 -8.82 -2.74 5.89
N ALA A 96 -9.21 -3.94 6.37
CA ALA A 96 -9.97 -4.91 5.59
C ALA A 96 -11.38 -4.41 5.21
N LEU A 97 -12.00 -3.63 6.09
CA LEU A 97 -13.31 -3.04 5.84
C LEU A 97 -13.19 -1.86 4.87
N GLU A 98 -12.13 -1.07 4.98
CA GLU A 98 -11.85 0.00 4.03
C GLU A 98 -11.58 -0.52 2.63
N VAL A 99 -10.74 -1.55 2.49
CA VAL A 99 -10.53 -2.23 1.20
C VAL A 99 -11.86 -2.75 0.64
N PHE A 100 -12.70 -3.36 1.49
CA PHE A 100 -14.03 -3.83 1.09
C PHE A 100 -14.98 -2.69 0.68
N ALA A 101 -14.87 -1.52 1.31
CA ALA A 101 -15.64 -0.33 0.98
C ALA A 101 -15.08 0.46 -0.22
N GLY A 102 -13.90 0.09 -0.72
CA GLY A 102 -13.21 0.82 -1.79
C GLY A 102 -12.57 2.13 -1.32
N THR A 103 -12.19 2.23 -0.05
CA THR A 103 -11.47 3.36 0.54
C THR A 103 -10.00 3.03 0.79
N LEU A 104 -9.18 4.06 1.05
CA LEU A 104 -7.74 3.96 1.21
C LEU A 104 -7.34 3.73 2.68
N PRO A 105 -6.85 2.54 3.07
CA PRO A 105 -6.58 2.18 4.47
C PRO A 105 -5.37 2.86 5.13
N GLY A 106 -4.77 3.83 4.44
CA GLY A 106 -3.63 4.58 4.93
C GLY A 106 -3.82 6.09 4.77
N ASP A 107 -5.05 6.54 4.54
CA ASP A 107 -5.43 7.95 4.45
C ASP A 107 -6.67 8.21 5.33
N PRO A 108 -6.50 8.88 6.48
CA PRO A 108 -7.57 9.09 7.45
C PRO A 108 -8.68 10.03 6.95
N ASN A 109 -8.56 10.59 5.74
CA ASN A 109 -9.60 11.36 5.09
C ASN A 109 -10.45 10.53 4.11
N SER A 110 -10.05 9.28 3.83
CA SER A 110 -10.71 8.39 2.90
C SER A 110 -11.57 7.38 3.67
N LYS A 111 -12.76 7.79 4.13
CA LYS A 111 -13.60 6.97 5.03
C LYS A 111 -14.80 6.34 4.34
N PRO A 112 -15.22 5.14 4.76
CA PRO A 112 -16.53 4.61 4.40
C PRO A 112 -17.67 5.53 4.86
N LEU A 113 -18.76 5.57 4.09
CA LEU A 113 -19.95 6.39 4.40
C LEU A 113 -20.98 5.68 5.29
N VAL A 114 -20.66 4.48 5.77
CA VAL A 114 -21.53 3.60 6.56
C VAL A 114 -20.83 3.21 7.84
N SER A 115 -21.58 2.83 8.88
CA SER A 115 -20.98 2.44 10.16
C SER A 115 -20.11 1.18 10.03
N VAL A 116 -19.10 1.08 10.91
CA VAL A 116 -18.23 -0.10 11.05
C VAL A 116 -19.05 -1.38 11.21
N ASP A 117 -20.10 -1.36 12.05
CA ASP A 117 -20.94 -2.54 12.30
C ASP A 117 -21.67 -3.02 11.04
N PHE A 118 -22.24 -2.09 10.26
CA PHE A 118 -22.91 -2.43 9.01
C PHE A 118 -21.91 -2.98 7.99
N LEU A 119 -20.74 -2.36 7.91
CA LEU A 119 -19.69 -2.75 6.97
C LEU A 119 -19.11 -4.11 7.33
N LEU A 120 -18.89 -4.40 8.62
CA LEU A 120 -18.42 -5.70 9.10
C LEU A 120 -19.42 -6.82 8.78
N GLN A 121 -20.71 -6.60 9.01
CA GLN A 121 -21.76 -7.57 8.65
C GLN A 121 -21.80 -7.82 7.14
N SER A 122 -21.69 -6.75 6.35
CA SER A 122 -21.66 -6.84 4.88
C SER A 122 -20.42 -7.58 4.39
N PHE A 123 -19.26 -7.29 4.97
CA PHE A 123 -18.00 -7.96 4.69
C PHE A 123 -18.07 -9.45 5.00
N GLN A 124 -18.54 -9.82 6.19
CA GLN A 124 -18.72 -11.23 6.58
C GLN A 124 -19.68 -11.97 5.64
N LYS A 125 -20.82 -11.35 5.30
CA LYS A 125 -21.80 -11.92 4.37
C LYS A 125 -21.22 -12.12 2.96
N ALA A 126 -20.30 -11.27 2.54
CA ALA A 126 -19.63 -11.37 1.24
C ALA A 126 -18.53 -12.43 1.19
N GLY A 127 -18.16 -13.05 2.33
CA GLY A 127 -17.10 -14.05 2.42
C GLY A 127 -15.90 -13.61 3.27
N GLY A 128 -15.91 -12.39 3.81
CA GLY A 128 -14.87 -11.89 4.71
C GLY A 128 -13.49 -11.92 4.06
N LEU A 129 -12.47 -12.30 4.83
CA LEU A 129 -11.09 -12.35 4.37
C LEU A 129 -10.85 -13.36 3.24
N ASP A 130 -11.73 -14.36 3.05
CA ASP A 130 -11.58 -15.31 1.94
C ASP A 130 -11.69 -14.63 0.56
N LEU A 131 -12.31 -13.44 0.50
CA LEU A 131 -12.31 -12.60 -0.71
C LEU A 131 -10.92 -12.19 -1.18
N TYR A 132 -9.95 -12.10 -0.27
CA TYR A 132 -8.62 -11.55 -0.53
C TYR A 132 -7.52 -12.60 -0.39
N LYS A 133 -7.89 -13.89 -0.29
CA LYS A 133 -6.95 -14.99 -0.12
C LYS A 133 -6.01 -15.06 -1.33
N PRO A 134 -4.69 -15.23 -1.14
CA PRO A 134 -3.77 -15.39 -2.26
C PRO A 134 -4.18 -16.57 -3.15
N LYS A 135 -4.20 -16.35 -4.46
CA LYS A 135 -4.43 -17.43 -5.43
C LYS A 135 -3.20 -18.39 -5.42
N PRO A 136 -3.42 -19.71 -5.58
CA PRO A 136 -2.34 -20.70 -5.65
C PRO A 136 -1.32 -20.43 -6.76
#